data_AF-A0A386TYQ5-F1
#
_entry.id   AF-A0A386TYQ5-F1
#
_cell.length_a   1.000
_cell.length_b   1.000
_cell.length_c   1.000
_cell.angle_alpha   90.00
_cell.angle_beta   90.00
_cell.angle_gamma   90.00
#
_symmetry.space_group_name_H-M   'P 1'
#
loop_
_entity.id
_entity.type
_entity.pdbx_description
1 polymer ?
#
loop_
_entity_poly.entity_id
_entity_poly.type
_entity_poly.pdbx_seq_one_letter_code
_entity_poly.pdbx_strand_id
1 'polypeptide(L)'
;MLVSHLYRILKPSKLNNVVVLLLKIISLNYIGYALLISISASITTIYNLKITNGIVFKYLKKVKIFVSSYNPQITKARVINLNLHKSNITLNSGLSMRVGISEAIRMLFFSSLNLLFILVLSSQWLQIIKKQQKKFLILFQVLFTSISESKKEDYTANINLENLMPLITKSENLKSKSLAKGLEDTKFNQWLAGLIDGDGCFQLSKKGYASLEIVGHIRDKNCLYQIKQKFGGAVKLRTNLNHLRFRLHHKQGMLDIINAVNGEIRNPIRLLQLSKICEKYNIPVVQPTSITSENGWLSGFFDSEGSIYLNLKSSQIFITAGQKNKYLLDLICNLYGGSIYIEKTSFKWVVFRKSEIIKLLEYFKLNPCKSAKFNRIYAIPKYYELRDLKAHLAEESTILGKAWKKFLLRWDKWEKIK
;
A
#
# COMPACT_ATOMS: atom_id res chain seq x y z
N MET A 1 19.71 21.13 29.34
CA MET A 1 20.45 21.57 30.54
C MET A 1 21.53 22.62 30.25
N LEU A 2 22.49 22.39 29.34
CA LEU A 2 23.56 23.37 29.03
C LEU A 2 23.06 24.77 28.58
N VAL A 3 22.01 24.83 27.76
CA VAL A 3 21.44 26.10 27.26
C VAL A 3 20.82 26.94 28.37
N SER A 4 20.20 26.30 29.37
CA SER A 4 19.59 26.98 30.52
C SER A 4 20.64 27.54 31.49
N HIS A 5 21.82 26.91 31.56
CA HIS A 5 22.92 27.38 32.40
C HIS A 5 23.66 28.56 31.76
N LEU A 6 23.85 28.54 30.43
CA LEU A 6 24.43 29.65 29.66
C LEU A 6 23.56 30.91 29.68
N TYR A 7 22.22 30.76 29.73
CA TYR A 7 21.28 31.87 29.80
C TYR A 7 21.39 32.70 31.09
N ARG A 8 21.90 32.10 32.17
CA ARG A 8 22.09 32.80 33.46
C ARG A 8 23.39 33.61 33.54
N ILE A 9 24.36 33.37 32.66
CA ILE A 9 25.73 33.87 32.82
C ILE A 9 26.08 34.95 31.78
N LEU A 10 25.42 34.98 30.62
CA LEU A 10 25.80 35.87 29.50
C LEU A 10 24.72 36.91 29.20
N LYS A 11 25.12 38.19 29.04
CA LYS A 11 24.23 39.25 28.50
C LYS A 11 23.64 38.83 27.14
N PRO A 12 22.39 39.20 26.81
CA PRO A 12 21.67 38.73 25.62
C PRO A 12 22.45 38.89 24.30
N SER A 13 23.18 39.99 24.15
CA SER A 13 23.99 40.28 22.96
C SER A 13 25.18 39.34 22.75
N LYS A 14 25.78 38.82 23.84
CA LYS A 14 26.87 37.83 23.77
C LYS A 14 26.34 36.40 23.59
N LEU A 15 25.15 36.11 24.10
CA LEU A 15 24.50 34.81 23.96
C LEU A 15 24.19 34.49 22.48
N ASN A 16 23.72 35.47 21.71
CA ASN A 16 23.47 35.30 20.27
C ASN A 16 24.74 34.91 19.50
N ASN A 17 25.89 35.53 19.81
CA ASN A 17 27.15 35.20 19.13
C ASN A 17 27.65 33.79 19.49
N VAL A 18 27.47 33.37 20.75
CA VAL A 18 27.84 32.00 21.19
C VAL A 18 26.92 30.95 20.57
N VAL A 19 25.62 31.21 20.46
CA VAL A 19 24.65 30.32 19.82
C VAL A 19 24.93 30.20 18.31
N VAL A 20 25.25 31.31 17.64
CA VAL A 20 25.64 31.30 16.21
C VAL A 20 26.93 30.51 15.99
N LEU A 21 27.92 30.65 16.89
CA LEU A 21 29.18 29.89 16.81
C LEU A 21 28.93 28.38 17.02
N LEU A 22 28.12 28.01 18.02
CA LEU A 22 27.73 26.62 18.26
C LEU A 22 26.96 26.02 17.08
N LEU A 23 26.04 26.77 16.47
CA LEU A 23 25.32 26.33 15.27
C LEU A 23 26.25 26.14 14.06
N LYS A 24 27.25 27.01 13.88
CA LYS A 24 28.29 26.83 12.86
C LYS A 24 29.09 25.55 13.11
N ILE A 25 29.51 25.29 14.35
CA ILE A 25 30.24 24.06 14.71
C ILE A 25 29.38 22.81 14.47
N ILE A 26 28.10 22.84 14.85
CA ILE A 26 27.16 21.74 14.60
C ILE A 26 26.98 21.51 13.09
N SER A 27 26.87 22.58 12.29
CA SER A 27 26.76 22.46 10.83
C SER A 27 28.02 21.89 10.18
N LEU A 28 29.22 22.28 10.64
CA LEU A 28 30.49 21.75 10.16
C LEU A 28 30.66 20.26 10.50
N ASN A 29 30.34 19.88 11.75
CA ASN A 29 30.35 18.49 12.17
C ASN A 29 29.31 17.64 11.40
N TYR A 30 28.15 18.21 11.07
CA TYR A 30 27.14 17.52 10.27
C TYR A 30 27.55 17.35 8.80
N ILE A 31 28.16 18.38 8.19
CA ILE A 31 28.74 18.26 6.84
C ILE A 31 29.79 17.15 6.83
N GLY A 32 30.66 17.11 7.85
CA GLY A 32 31.63 16.03 8.03
C GLY A 32 30.98 14.64 8.17
N TYR A 33 29.93 14.52 8.98
CA TYR A 33 29.21 13.26 9.18
C TYR A 33 28.45 12.80 7.91
N ALA A 34 27.85 13.73 7.18
CA ALA A 34 27.19 13.45 5.90
C ALA A 34 28.20 13.02 4.82
N LEU A 35 29.41 13.63 4.80
CA LEU A 35 30.51 13.20 3.95
C LEU A 35 31.01 11.80 4.33
N LEU A 36 31.11 11.50 5.63
CA LEU A 36 31.51 10.18 6.11
C LEU A 36 30.50 9.10 5.73
N ILE A 37 29.20 9.37 5.83
CA ILE A 37 28.14 8.44 5.41
C ILE A 37 28.16 8.23 3.89
N SER A 38 28.37 9.29 3.10
CA SER A 38 28.42 9.15 1.64
C SER A 38 29.66 8.36 1.22
N ILE A 39 30.82 8.63 1.83
CA ILE A 39 32.05 7.86 1.61
C ILE A 39 31.87 6.41 2.05
N SER A 40 31.27 6.14 3.22
CA SER A 40 31.04 4.77 3.69
C SER A 40 30.10 4.01 2.75
N ALA A 41 29.03 4.65 2.28
CA ALA A 41 28.10 4.05 1.31
C ALA A 41 28.77 3.76 -0.04
N SER A 42 29.65 4.65 -0.52
CA SER A 42 30.46 4.43 -1.72
C SER A 42 31.43 3.27 -1.53
N ILE A 43 32.11 3.18 -0.38
CA ILE A 43 33.02 2.07 -0.04
C ILE A 43 32.25 0.74 0.01
N THR A 44 31.10 0.68 0.67
CA THR A 44 30.26 -0.53 0.74
C THR A 44 29.78 -0.95 -0.65
N THR A 45 29.39 0.00 -1.50
CA THR A 45 28.99 -0.27 -2.89
C THR A 45 30.16 -0.86 -3.70
N ILE A 46 31.36 -0.27 -3.59
CA ILE A 46 32.57 -0.76 -4.26
C ILE A 46 32.96 -2.15 -3.76
N TYR A 47 32.87 -2.39 -2.45
CA TYR A 47 33.19 -3.68 -1.84
C TYR A 47 32.21 -4.76 -2.29
N ASN A 48 30.91 -4.46 -2.32
CA ASN A 48 29.88 -5.36 -2.84
C ASN A 48 30.10 -5.67 -4.33
N LEU A 49 30.44 -4.66 -5.15
CA LEU A 49 30.81 -4.84 -6.56
C LEU A 49 32.02 -5.75 -6.76
N LYS A 50 33.06 -5.62 -5.92
CA LYS A 50 34.24 -6.51 -5.95
C LYS A 50 33.87 -7.94 -5.56
N ILE A 51 33.06 -8.13 -4.53
CA ILE A 51 32.59 -9.45 -4.11
C ILE A 51 31.73 -10.09 -5.20
N THR A 52 30.76 -9.36 -5.76
CA THR A 52 29.90 -9.88 -6.83
C THR A 52 30.72 -10.21 -8.08
N ASN A 53 31.68 -9.36 -8.46
CA ASN A 53 32.56 -9.65 -9.59
C ASN A 53 33.42 -10.90 -9.33
N GLY A 54 33.99 -11.05 -8.12
CA GLY A 54 34.76 -12.25 -7.76
C GLY A 54 33.92 -13.53 -7.77
N ILE A 55 32.69 -13.46 -7.27
CA ILE A 55 31.73 -14.57 -7.28
C ILE A 55 31.34 -14.94 -8.71
N VAL A 56 30.93 -13.96 -9.52
CA VAL A 56 30.57 -14.15 -10.94
C VAL A 56 31.74 -14.72 -11.72
N PHE A 57 32.97 -14.23 -11.51
CA PHE A 57 34.16 -14.74 -12.20
C PHE A 57 34.48 -16.19 -11.80
N LYS A 58 34.34 -16.53 -10.50
CA LYS A 58 34.51 -17.91 -10.01
C LYS A 58 33.47 -18.85 -10.61
N TYR A 59 32.22 -18.42 -10.74
CA TYR A 59 31.16 -19.21 -11.37
C TYR A 59 31.33 -19.31 -12.89
N LEU A 60 31.67 -18.24 -13.59
CA LEU A 60 31.99 -18.27 -15.02
C LEU A 60 33.16 -19.20 -15.32
N LYS A 61 34.21 -19.20 -14.47
CA LYS A 61 35.32 -20.14 -14.59
C LYS A 61 34.87 -21.59 -14.39
N LYS A 62 34.01 -21.86 -13.39
CA LYS A 62 33.42 -23.20 -13.18
C LYS A 62 32.54 -23.64 -14.35
N VAL A 63 31.69 -22.75 -14.89
CA VAL A 63 30.84 -23.04 -16.05
C VAL A 63 31.68 -23.30 -17.30
N LYS A 64 32.74 -22.51 -17.53
CA LYS A 64 33.66 -22.72 -18.66
C LYS A 64 34.40 -24.06 -18.56
N ILE A 65 34.83 -24.44 -17.35
CA ILE A 65 35.42 -25.77 -17.08
C ILE A 65 34.40 -26.87 -17.38
N PHE A 66 33.16 -26.74 -16.90
CA PHE A 66 32.10 -27.73 -17.11
C PHE A 66 31.70 -27.88 -18.59
N VAL A 67 31.58 -26.78 -19.33
CA VAL A 67 31.29 -26.81 -20.78
C VAL A 67 32.44 -27.44 -21.56
N SER A 68 33.69 -27.19 -21.17
CA SER A 68 34.85 -27.81 -21.84
C SER A 68 34.96 -29.32 -21.59
N SER A 69 34.53 -29.81 -20.43
CA SER A 69 34.56 -31.24 -20.11
C SER A 69 33.32 -32.01 -20.62
N TYR A 70 32.21 -31.33 -20.89
CA TYR A 70 30.92 -31.94 -21.24
C TYR A 70 30.31 -31.42 -22.55
N ASN A 71 31.12 -31.00 -23.52
CA ASN A 71 30.62 -30.70 -24.87
C ASN A 71 30.43 -32.00 -25.68
N PRO A 72 29.20 -32.44 -25.99
CA PRO A 72 28.96 -33.70 -26.70
C PRO A 72 29.36 -33.65 -28.19
N GLN A 73 29.68 -32.48 -28.75
CA GLN A 73 30.26 -32.35 -30.10
C GLN A 73 31.78 -32.57 -30.11
N ILE A 74 32.44 -32.62 -28.96
CA ILE A 74 33.83 -33.08 -28.85
C ILE A 74 33.79 -34.58 -28.62
N THR A 75 33.70 -35.32 -29.73
CA THR A 75 33.76 -36.79 -29.76
C THR A 75 35.04 -37.29 -29.09
N LYS A 76 34.96 -38.50 -28.51
CA LYS A 76 36.04 -39.27 -27.83
C LYS A 76 37.40 -39.28 -28.54
N ALA A 77 37.45 -38.99 -29.85
CA ALA A 77 38.67 -38.93 -30.65
C ALA A 77 39.64 -37.78 -30.28
N ARG A 78 39.15 -36.63 -29.75
CA ARG A 78 40.04 -35.52 -29.37
C ARG A 78 40.56 -35.57 -27.94
N VAL A 79 39.87 -36.29 -27.05
CA VAL A 79 40.27 -36.43 -25.64
C VAL A 79 41.48 -37.36 -25.48
N ILE A 80 41.67 -38.29 -26.42
CA ILE A 80 42.85 -39.18 -26.44
C ILE A 80 44.10 -38.45 -27.00
N ASN A 81 43.92 -37.45 -27.87
CA ASN A 81 45.03 -36.75 -28.53
C ASN A 81 45.47 -35.44 -27.87
N LEU A 82 44.71 -34.93 -26.89
CA LEU A 82 45.13 -33.81 -26.06
C LEU A 82 45.42 -34.36 -24.67
N ASN A 83 46.71 -34.40 -24.30
CA ASN A 83 47.24 -34.72 -22.98
C ASN A 83 46.64 -33.83 -21.85
N LEU A 84 45.34 -33.95 -21.58
CA LEU A 84 44.62 -33.24 -20.53
C LEU A 84 44.55 -34.07 -19.24
N HIS A 85 45.34 -35.13 -19.12
CA HIS A 85 45.63 -35.80 -17.87
C HIS A 85 46.72 -35.08 -17.08
N LYS A 86 46.48 -33.81 -16.71
CA LYS A 86 47.17 -33.14 -15.59
C LYS A 86 46.27 -32.04 -15.03
N SER A 87 45.12 -32.41 -14.49
CA SER A 87 44.49 -31.56 -13.47
C SER A 87 43.82 -32.43 -12.42
N ASN A 88 44.18 -32.19 -11.16
CA ASN A 88 43.67 -32.84 -9.95
C ASN A 88 42.18 -32.53 -9.76
N ILE A 89 41.31 -33.12 -10.59
CA ILE A 89 39.87 -33.08 -10.36
C ILE A 89 39.54 -34.31 -9.53
N THR A 90 39.47 -34.13 -8.21
CA THR A 90 38.84 -35.09 -7.31
C THR A 90 37.38 -35.26 -7.74
N LEU A 91 37.09 -36.42 -8.34
CA LEU A 91 35.75 -36.88 -8.66
C LEU A 91 34.96 -37.04 -7.35
N ASN A 92 34.18 -36.02 -7.00
CA ASN A 92 33.15 -36.15 -5.96
C ASN A 92 32.05 -37.06 -6.50
N SER A 93 32.06 -38.34 -6.10
CA SER A 93 31.15 -39.42 -6.50
C SER A 93 29.70 -39.28 -6.00
N GLY A 94 29.27 -38.06 -5.64
CA GLY A 94 27.93 -37.80 -5.07
C GLY A 94 26.97 -37.03 -5.98
N LEU A 95 27.40 -36.54 -7.15
CA LEU A 95 26.51 -35.83 -8.08
C LEU A 95 26.02 -36.80 -9.15
N SER A 96 24.90 -37.45 -8.85
CA SER A 96 24.18 -38.34 -9.75
C SER A 96 23.85 -37.68 -11.10
N MET A 97 23.99 -38.47 -12.18
CA MET A 97 23.71 -38.21 -13.59
C MET A 97 22.29 -37.71 -13.93
N ARG A 98 21.84 -36.55 -13.43
CA ARG A 98 20.52 -35.98 -13.79
C ARG A 98 20.42 -34.47 -13.93
N VAL A 99 21.54 -33.77 -14.05
CA VAL A 99 21.52 -32.32 -14.23
C VAL A 99 22.16 -31.93 -15.55
N GLY A 100 21.38 -32.15 -16.61
CA GLY A 100 21.66 -31.62 -17.94
C GLY A 100 21.64 -30.09 -17.95
N ILE A 101 21.89 -29.50 -19.13
CA ILE A 101 21.94 -28.06 -19.44
C ILE A 101 20.90 -27.21 -18.66
N SER A 102 19.71 -27.77 -18.40
CA SER A 102 18.65 -27.18 -17.58
C SER A 102 19.08 -26.75 -16.17
N GLU A 103 19.96 -27.49 -15.50
CA GLU A 103 20.41 -27.12 -14.15
C GLU A 103 21.52 -26.07 -14.17
N ALA A 104 22.36 -26.07 -15.21
CA ALA A 104 23.30 -24.97 -15.46
C ALA A 104 22.55 -23.67 -15.77
N ILE A 105 21.45 -23.75 -16.55
CA ILE A 105 20.55 -22.63 -16.79
C ILE A 105 19.88 -22.18 -15.49
N ARG A 106 19.35 -23.10 -14.67
CA ARG A 106 18.79 -22.76 -13.34
C ARG A 106 19.80 -22.06 -12.45
N MET A 107 21.04 -22.56 -12.39
CA MET A 107 22.11 -21.95 -11.60
C MET A 107 22.47 -20.54 -12.09
N LEU A 108 22.53 -20.33 -13.40
CA LEU A 108 22.70 -19.00 -13.99
C LEU A 108 21.52 -18.08 -13.65
N PHE A 109 20.29 -18.60 -13.70
CA PHE A 109 19.07 -17.88 -13.34
C PHE A 109 19.02 -17.50 -11.85
N PHE A 110 19.41 -18.41 -10.95
CA PHE A 110 19.49 -18.13 -9.52
C PHE A 110 20.57 -17.08 -9.20
N SER A 111 21.69 -17.11 -9.93
CA SER A 111 22.75 -16.10 -9.77
C SER A 111 22.32 -14.72 -10.25
N SER A 112 21.58 -14.63 -11.36
CA SER A 112 21.05 -13.37 -11.87
C SER A 112 19.90 -12.84 -10.99
N LEU A 113 19.08 -13.73 -10.43
CA LEU A 113 18.04 -13.38 -9.43
C LEU A 113 18.66 -12.82 -8.14
N ASN A 114 19.74 -13.43 -7.63
CA ASN A 114 20.45 -12.90 -6.46
C ASN A 114 21.10 -11.54 -6.74
N LEU A 115 21.66 -11.35 -7.94
CA LEU A 115 22.22 -10.06 -8.35
C LEU A 115 21.11 -8.99 -8.44
N LEU A 116 19.95 -9.34 -9.02
CA LEU A 116 18.79 -8.47 -9.09
C LEU A 116 18.25 -8.13 -7.70
N PHE A 117 18.24 -9.10 -6.78
CA PHE A 117 17.82 -8.90 -5.40
C PHE A 117 18.75 -7.93 -4.64
N ILE A 118 20.07 -8.07 -4.82
CA ILE A 118 21.07 -7.14 -4.25
C ILE A 118 20.88 -5.73 -4.83
N LEU A 119 20.67 -5.62 -6.15
CA LEU A 119 20.41 -4.33 -6.80
C LEU A 119 19.12 -3.67 -6.29
N VAL A 120 18.05 -4.45 -6.12
CA VAL A 120 16.78 -3.97 -5.57
C VAL A 120 16.95 -3.50 -4.12
N LEU A 121 17.62 -4.28 -3.27
CA LEU A 121 17.91 -3.88 -1.89
C LEU A 121 18.76 -2.61 -1.83
N SER A 122 19.78 -2.48 -2.69
CA SER A 122 20.62 -1.28 -2.75
C SER A 122 19.81 -0.04 -3.17
N SER A 123 18.85 -0.20 -4.09
CA SER A 123 17.97 0.87 -4.54
C SER A 123 16.98 1.31 -3.45
N GLN A 124 16.45 0.37 -2.67
CA GLN A 124 15.57 0.65 -1.54
C GLN A 124 16.31 1.37 -0.41
N TRP A 125 17.54 0.95 -0.10
CA TRP A 125 18.42 1.64 0.84
C TRP A 125 18.73 3.07 0.42
N LEU A 126 19.03 3.30 -0.86
CA LEU A 126 19.21 4.65 -1.43
C LEU A 126 17.95 5.51 -1.30
N GLN A 127 16.75 4.93 -1.48
CA GLN A 127 15.48 5.64 -1.28
C GLN A 127 15.25 6.02 0.19
N ILE A 128 15.60 5.14 1.13
CA ILE A 128 15.52 5.42 2.57
C ILE A 128 16.46 6.57 2.95
N ILE A 129 17.70 6.56 2.44
CA ILE A 129 18.68 7.63 2.67
C ILE A 129 18.15 8.96 2.09
N LYS A 130 17.64 8.97 0.85
CA LYS A 130 17.04 10.18 0.25
C LYS A 130 15.83 10.69 1.04
N LYS A 131 15.01 9.79 1.60
CA LYS A 131 13.84 10.13 2.43
C LYS A 131 14.26 10.74 3.78
N GLN A 132 15.31 10.19 4.40
CA GLN A 132 15.92 10.73 5.63
C GLN A 132 16.52 12.12 5.37
N GLN A 133 17.28 12.29 4.27
CA GLN A 133 17.84 13.58 3.84
C GLN A 133 16.74 14.62 3.59
N LYS A 134 15.64 14.25 2.93
CA LYS A 134 14.51 15.15 2.65
C LYS A 134 13.76 15.56 3.92
N LYS A 135 13.51 14.63 4.85
CA LYS A 135 12.91 14.95 6.16
C LYS A 135 13.78 15.93 6.94
N PHE A 136 15.10 15.72 6.92
CA PHE A 136 16.03 16.60 7.61
C PHE A 136 16.16 17.98 6.93
N LEU A 137 16.16 18.04 5.60
CA LEU A 137 16.14 19.31 4.85
C LEU A 137 14.92 20.15 5.23
N ILE A 138 13.75 19.51 5.36
CA ILE A 138 12.53 20.17 5.82
C ILE A 138 12.69 20.67 7.26
N LEU A 139 13.22 19.84 8.15
CA LEU A 139 13.47 20.24 9.56
C LEU A 139 14.46 21.39 9.65
N PHE A 140 15.52 21.37 8.84
CA PHE A 140 16.53 22.42 8.74
C PHE A 140 15.93 23.71 8.17
N GLN A 141 15.08 23.62 7.15
CA GLN A 141 14.41 24.77 6.56
C GLN A 141 13.43 25.40 7.54
N VAL A 142 12.70 24.59 8.33
CA VAL A 142 11.85 25.04 9.43
C VAL A 142 12.67 25.75 10.52
N LEU A 143 13.77 25.14 10.97
CA LEU A 143 14.66 25.76 11.96
C LEU A 143 15.30 27.05 11.44
N PHE A 144 15.69 27.09 10.17
CA PHE A 144 16.27 28.27 9.53
C PHE A 144 15.23 29.39 9.38
N THR A 145 13.97 29.08 9.07
CA THR A 145 12.88 30.08 9.07
C THR A 145 12.58 30.58 10.47
N SER A 146 12.59 29.73 11.50
CA SER A 146 12.40 30.17 12.89
C SER A 146 13.54 31.07 13.39
N ILE A 147 14.76 30.86 12.89
CA ILE A 147 15.93 31.70 13.19
C ILE A 147 15.96 32.98 12.33
N SER A 148 15.42 32.96 11.10
CA SER A 148 15.28 34.18 10.30
C SER A 148 14.17 35.09 10.85
N GLU A 149 13.14 34.51 11.47
CA GLU A 149 12.11 35.22 12.23
C GLU A 149 12.67 35.86 13.50
N SER A 150 13.62 35.22 14.22
CA SER A 150 14.27 35.84 15.39
C SER A 150 15.25 36.97 15.04
N LYS A 151 15.59 37.16 13.76
CA LYS A 151 16.39 38.30 13.27
C LYS A 151 15.54 39.51 12.87
N LYS A 152 14.21 39.43 12.95
CA LYS A 152 13.31 40.50 12.49
C LYS A 152 12.83 41.46 13.58
N GLU A 153 13.31 41.33 14.82
CA GLU A 153 12.85 42.18 15.93
C GLU A 153 13.58 43.52 16.13
N ASP A 154 14.61 43.86 15.35
CA ASP A 154 15.34 45.13 15.53
C ASP A 154 15.21 46.12 14.36
N TYR A 155 14.02 46.23 13.75
CA TYR A 155 13.65 47.45 13.02
C TYR A 155 12.19 47.81 13.30
N THR A 156 12.03 48.77 14.21
CA THR A 156 10.78 49.46 14.52
C THR A 156 10.33 50.31 13.34
N ALA A 157 9.37 49.79 12.59
CA ALA A 157 8.36 50.60 11.93
C ALA A 157 7.00 49.94 12.25
N ASN A 158 6.13 50.69 12.92
CA ASN A 158 4.80 50.26 13.38
C ASN A 158 4.03 49.52 12.28
N ILE A 159 4.07 48.18 12.30
CA ILE A 159 3.12 47.33 11.59
C ILE A 159 2.32 46.62 12.69
N ASN A 160 1.04 46.97 12.79
CA ASN A 160 0.09 46.42 13.77
C ASN A 160 0.11 44.88 13.73
N LEU A 161 0.79 44.27 14.71
CA LEU A 161 0.95 42.82 14.86
C LEU A 161 -0.41 42.10 15.04
N GLU A 162 -1.39 42.80 15.62
CA GLU A 162 -2.77 42.32 15.78
C GLU A 162 -3.47 42.03 14.45
N ASN A 163 -3.09 42.70 13.36
CA ASN A 163 -3.68 42.47 12.04
C ASN A 163 -3.01 41.32 11.27
N LEU A 164 -1.82 40.86 11.69
CA LEU A 164 -1.03 39.85 10.98
C LEU A 164 -1.20 38.44 11.55
N MET A 165 -1.41 38.31 12.88
CA MET A 165 -1.68 37.01 13.52
C MET A 165 -2.86 36.25 12.87
N PRO A 166 -4.02 36.89 12.57
CA PRO A 166 -5.13 36.20 11.92
C PRO A 166 -4.76 35.67 10.52
N LEU A 167 -3.88 36.34 9.80
CA LEU A 167 -3.44 35.96 8.46
C LEU A 167 -2.49 34.75 8.47
N ILE A 168 -1.56 34.71 9.43
CA ILE A 168 -0.64 33.57 9.62
C ILE A 168 -1.42 32.32 10.02
N THR A 169 -2.31 32.43 11.02
CA THR A 169 -3.17 31.33 11.46
C THR A 169 -4.10 30.87 10.32
N LYS A 170 -4.60 31.79 9.49
CA LYS A 170 -5.38 31.45 8.28
C LYS A 170 -4.54 30.69 7.26
N SER A 171 -3.27 31.06 7.05
CA SER A 171 -2.38 30.39 6.09
C SER A 171 -2.02 28.96 6.51
N GLU A 172 -1.77 28.72 7.80
CA GLU A 172 -1.49 27.40 8.35
C GLU A 172 -2.74 26.52 8.31
N ASN A 173 -3.90 27.09 8.64
CA ASN A 173 -5.20 26.42 8.50
C ASN A 173 -5.53 26.08 7.04
N LEU A 174 -5.11 26.88 6.07
CA LEU A 174 -5.28 26.57 4.64
C LEU A 174 -4.37 25.43 4.20
N LYS A 175 -3.10 25.42 4.67
CA LYS A 175 -2.17 24.30 4.40
C LYS A 175 -2.66 23.00 5.02
N SER A 176 -3.08 23.00 6.29
CA SER A 176 -3.61 21.81 6.95
C SER A 176 -4.89 21.29 6.27
N LYS A 177 -5.81 22.19 5.88
CA LYS A 177 -7.00 21.84 5.09
C LYS A 177 -6.64 21.25 3.72
N SER A 178 -5.63 21.79 3.02
CA SER A 178 -5.20 21.26 1.73
C SER A 178 -4.60 19.85 1.83
N LEU A 179 -3.81 19.60 2.89
CA LEU A 179 -3.23 18.28 3.14
C LEU A 179 -4.31 17.26 3.52
N ALA A 180 -5.23 17.66 4.41
CA ALA A 180 -6.38 16.83 4.79
C ALA A 180 -7.25 16.48 3.57
N LYS A 181 -7.52 17.47 2.70
CA LYS A 181 -8.24 17.25 1.45
C LYS A 181 -7.51 16.30 0.51
N GLY A 182 -6.19 16.47 0.34
CA GLY A 182 -5.38 15.57 -0.49
C GLY A 182 -5.38 14.12 0.04
N LEU A 183 -5.35 13.96 1.36
CA LEU A 183 -5.47 12.64 2.00
C LEU A 183 -6.87 12.04 1.79
N GLU A 184 -7.93 12.82 1.97
CA GLU A 184 -9.32 12.41 1.74
C GLU A 184 -9.53 11.98 0.28
N ASP A 185 -9.00 12.74 -0.67
CA ASP A 185 -9.03 12.42 -2.10
C ASP A 185 -8.30 11.10 -2.39
N THR A 186 -7.12 10.90 -1.78
CA THR A 186 -6.36 9.65 -1.92
C THR A 186 -7.16 8.45 -1.39
N LYS A 187 -7.77 8.58 -0.22
CA LYS A 187 -8.60 7.53 0.39
C LYS A 187 -9.85 7.24 -0.43
N PHE A 188 -10.49 8.27 -0.95
CA PHE A 188 -11.62 8.13 -1.86
C PHE A 188 -11.22 7.36 -3.12
N ASN A 189 -10.07 7.68 -3.71
CA ASN A 189 -9.58 7.05 -4.94
C ASN A 189 -9.24 5.57 -4.72
N GLN A 190 -8.60 5.26 -3.59
CA GLN A 190 -8.32 3.89 -3.16
C GLN A 190 -9.61 3.09 -2.96
N TRP A 191 -10.58 3.66 -2.23
CA TRP A 191 -11.91 3.08 -2.06
C TRP A 191 -12.60 2.85 -3.42
N LEU A 192 -12.56 3.82 -4.32
CA LEU A 192 -13.17 3.67 -5.65
C LEU A 192 -12.53 2.54 -6.45
N ALA A 193 -11.20 2.43 -6.42
CA ALA A 193 -10.50 1.35 -7.09
C ALA A 193 -10.90 -0.03 -6.56
N GLY A 194 -11.05 -0.18 -5.23
CA GLY A 194 -11.56 -1.41 -4.62
C GLY A 194 -12.96 -1.77 -5.06
N LEU A 195 -13.86 -0.78 -5.13
CA LEU A 195 -15.23 -0.98 -5.60
C LEU A 195 -15.28 -1.37 -7.08
N ILE A 196 -14.42 -0.78 -7.92
CA ILE A 196 -14.28 -1.14 -9.34
C ILE A 196 -13.73 -2.56 -9.49
N ASP A 197 -12.80 -2.97 -8.62
CA ASP A 197 -12.21 -4.31 -8.65
C ASP A 197 -13.21 -5.43 -8.38
N GLY A 198 -14.27 -5.17 -7.61
CA GLY A 198 -15.41 -6.07 -7.47
C GLY A 198 -16.44 -5.88 -8.59
N ASP A 199 -17.19 -4.77 -8.53
CA ASP A 199 -18.42 -4.56 -9.30
C ASP A 199 -18.27 -3.70 -10.57
N GLY A 200 -17.08 -3.15 -10.81
CA GLY A 200 -16.81 -2.27 -11.94
C GLY A 200 -16.61 -3.01 -13.26
N CYS A 201 -16.80 -2.32 -14.38
CA CYS A 201 -16.51 -2.86 -15.71
C CYS A 201 -16.12 -1.73 -16.66
N PHE A 202 -14.84 -1.70 -17.05
CA PHE A 202 -14.36 -0.80 -18.10
C PHE A 202 -14.67 -1.42 -19.46
N GLN A 203 -15.21 -0.62 -20.37
CA GLN A 203 -15.61 -1.05 -21.70
C GLN A 203 -15.07 -0.08 -22.74
N LEU A 204 -14.54 -0.64 -23.83
CA LEU A 204 -14.22 0.08 -25.05
C LEU A 204 -15.02 -0.54 -26.19
N SER A 205 -15.96 0.22 -26.76
CA SER A 205 -16.78 -0.27 -27.86
C SER A 205 -15.99 -0.36 -29.17
N LYS A 206 -16.49 -1.13 -30.15
CA LYS A 206 -15.90 -1.22 -31.49
C LYS A 206 -15.81 0.13 -32.20
N LYS A 207 -16.73 1.05 -31.90
CA LYS A 207 -16.73 2.44 -32.41
C LYS A 207 -15.78 3.36 -31.63
N GLY A 208 -15.00 2.81 -30.70
CA GLY A 208 -14.06 3.56 -29.88
C GLY A 208 -14.69 4.28 -28.69
N TYR A 209 -15.96 4.09 -28.33
CA TYR A 209 -16.52 4.73 -27.12
C TYR A 209 -16.04 4.05 -25.84
N ALA A 210 -15.41 4.81 -24.95
CA ALA A 210 -14.96 4.32 -23.65
C ALA A 210 -16.03 4.57 -22.59
N SER A 211 -16.22 3.63 -21.67
CA SER A 211 -17.12 3.80 -20.54
C SER A 211 -16.71 2.96 -19.33
N LEU A 212 -17.12 3.41 -18.15
CA LEU A 212 -17.14 2.62 -16.92
C LEU A 212 -18.60 2.37 -16.52
N GLU A 213 -18.92 1.12 -16.20
CA GLU A 213 -20.16 0.75 -15.53
C GLU A 213 -19.86 0.17 -14.15
N ILE A 214 -20.67 0.52 -13.14
CA ILE A 214 -20.67 -0.12 -11.82
C ILE A 214 -22.12 -0.44 -11.48
N VAL A 215 -22.39 -1.68 -11.08
CA VAL A 215 -23.75 -2.13 -10.74
C VAL A 215 -23.76 -2.51 -9.26
N GLY A 216 -24.70 -1.95 -8.50
CA GLY A 216 -24.85 -2.25 -7.07
C GLY A 216 -26.31 -2.35 -6.67
N HIS A 217 -26.58 -2.98 -5.52
CA HIS A 217 -27.94 -3.07 -4.98
C HIS A 217 -28.47 -1.68 -4.59
N ILE A 218 -29.79 -1.46 -4.65
CA ILE A 218 -30.42 -0.16 -4.38
C ILE A 218 -30.13 0.37 -2.96
N ARG A 219 -29.95 -0.54 -2.00
CA ARG A 219 -29.55 -0.21 -0.62
C ARG A 219 -28.19 0.49 -0.54
N ASP A 220 -27.31 0.22 -1.50
CA ASP A 220 -25.94 0.73 -1.57
C ASP A 220 -25.83 1.92 -2.55
N LYS A 221 -26.95 2.56 -2.87
CA LYS A 221 -27.04 3.70 -3.81
C LYS A 221 -26.04 4.82 -3.50
N ASN A 222 -25.76 5.05 -2.21
CA ASN A 222 -24.86 6.11 -1.76
C ASN A 222 -23.46 5.97 -2.36
N CYS A 223 -22.96 4.74 -2.56
CA CYS A 223 -21.69 4.50 -3.25
C CYS A 223 -21.71 5.07 -4.66
N LEU A 224 -22.77 4.77 -5.43
CA LEU A 224 -22.90 5.20 -6.83
C LEU A 224 -23.10 6.71 -6.96
N TYR A 225 -23.89 7.32 -6.06
CA TYR A 225 -24.13 8.76 -6.08
C TYR A 225 -22.90 9.57 -5.72
N GLN A 226 -22.04 9.10 -4.81
CA GLN A 226 -20.76 9.77 -4.51
C GLN A 226 -19.84 9.80 -5.73
N ILE A 227 -19.77 8.70 -6.49
CA ILE A 227 -18.99 8.63 -7.72
C ILE A 227 -19.57 9.59 -8.76
N LYS A 228 -20.91 9.61 -8.90
CA LYS A 228 -21.60 10.53 -9.80
C LYS A 228 -21.32 12.00 -9.45
N GLN A 229 -21.34 12.35 -8.18
CA GLN A 229 -21.05 13.72 -7.72
C GLN A 229 -19.61 14.12 -8.04
N LYS A 230 -18.64 13.20 -7.92
CA LYS A 230 -17.22 13.50 -8.15
C LYS A 230 -16.82 13.53 -9.63
N PHE A 231 -17.34 12.62 -10.45
CA PHE A 231 -16.89 12.43 -11.84
C PHE A 231 -17.99 12.63 -12.90
N GLY A 232 -19.23 12.95 -12.51
CA GLY A 232 -20.37 13.04 -13.42
C GLY A 232 -20.94 11.66 -13.81
N GLY A 233 -21.56 11.57 -14.99
CA GLY A 233 -22.25 10.35 -15.44
C GLY A 233 -23.68 10.21 -14.93
N ALA A 234 -24.24 9.00 -15.04
CA ALA A 234 -25.65 8.73 -14.73
C ALA A 234 -25.83 7.49 -13.87
N VAL A 235 -26.75 7.57 -12.89
CA VAL A 235 -27.22 6.42 -12.10
C VAL A 235 -28.66 6.15 -12.52
N LYS A 236 -28.94 4.93 -12.99
CA LYS A 236 -30.27 4.50 -13.43
C LYS A 236 -30.65 3.15 -12.81
N LEU A 237 -31.94 2.96 -12.54
CA LEU A 237 -32.47 1.67 -12.11
C LEU A 237 -32.36 0.65 -13.25
N ARG A 238 -32.00 -0.61 -12.93
CA ARG A 238 -32.11 -1.72 -13.86
C ARG A 238 -33.52 -2.29 -13.77
N THR A 239 -34.22 -2.40 -14.91
CA THR A 239 -35.61 -2.88 -14.98
C THR A 239 -35.78 -4.20 -14.24
N ASN A 240 -36.82 -4.29 -13.41
CA ASN A 240 -37.20 -5.48 -12.64
C ASN A 240 -36.12 -6.05 -11.71
N LEU A 241 -35.12 -5.23 -11.33
CA LEU A 241 -34.07 -5.60 -10.40
C LEU A 241 -33.93 -4.54 -9.31
N ASN A 242 -33.68 -4.97 -8.06
CA ASN A 242 -33.29 -4.08 -6.96
C ASN A 242 -31.84 -3.57 -7.09
N HIS A 243 -31.42 -3.23 -8.31
CA HIS A 243 -30.06 -2.84 -8.66
C HIS A 243 -30.03 -1.53 -9.43
N LEU A 244 -29.07 -0.69 -9.07
CA LEU A 244 -28.75 0.54 -9.77
C LEU A 244 -27.50 0.33 -10.61
N ARG A 245 -27.46 0.96 -11.78
CA ARG A 245 -26.27 1.03 -12.62
C ARG A 245 -25.79 2.47 -12.71
N PHE A 246 -24.56 2.69 -12.24
CA PHE A 246 -23.78 3.85 -12.61
C PHE A 246 -23.13 3.63 -13.98
N ARG A 247 -23.20 4.65 -14.86
CA ARG A 247 -22.51 4.65 -16.15
C ARG A 247 -21.86 6.00 -16.42
N LEU A 248 -20.57 5.95 -16.73
CA LEU A 248 -19.73 7.07 -17.10
C LEU A 248 -19.22 6.87 -18.54
N HIS A 249 -19.36 7.85 -19.42
CA HIS A 249 -18.98 7.72 -20.83
C HIS A 249 -18.46 9.01 -21.48
N HIS A 250 -18.80 10.19 -20.94
CA HIS A 250 -18.23 11.44 -21.44
C HIS A 250 -16.71 11.51 -21.17
N LYS A 251 -15.98 12.14 -22.10
CA LYS A 251 -14.51 12.11 -22.14
C LYS A 251 -13.86 12.67 -20.87
N GLN A 252 -14.32 13.83 -20.38
CA GLN A 252 -13.69 14.48 -19.23
C GLN A 252 -13.75 13.60 -17.98
N GLY A 253 -14.94 13.15 -17.58
CA GLY A 253 -15.05 12.28 -16.41
C GLY A 253 -14.32 10.94 -16.58
N MET A 254 -14.20 10.40 -17.81
CA MET A 254 -13.37 9.22 -18.06
C MET A 254 -11.89 9.50 -17.80
N LEU A 255 -11.35 10.66 -18.21
CA LEU A 255 -9.97 11.04 -17.91
C LEU A 255 -9.77 11.24 -16.40
N ASP A 256 -10.72 11.91 -15.74
CA ASP A 256 -10.66 12.18 -14.31
C ASP A 256 -10.66 10.89 -13.48
N ILE A 257 -11.52 9.92 -13.83
CA ILE A 257 -11.57 8.64 -13.11
C ILE A 257 -10.32 7.79 -13.38
N ILE A 258 -9.78 7.81 -14.60
CA ILE A 258 -8.52 7.10 -14.92
C ILE A 258 -7.39 7.70 -14.09
N ASN A 259 -7.26 9.03 -14.05
CA ASN A 259 -6.25 9.70 -13.23
C ASN A 259 -6.40 9.37 -11.73
N ALA A 260 -7.63 9.19 -11.26
CA ALA A 260 -7.90 8.83 -9.87
C ALA A 260 -7.49 7.39 -9.52
N VAL A 261 -7.72 6.42 -10.41
CA VAL A 261 -7.60 4.97 -10.07
C VAL A 261 -6.43 4.26 -10.75
N ASN A 262 -5.74 4.88 -11.71
CA ASN A 262 -4.56 4.30 -12.34
C ASN A 262 -3.43 4.15 -11.30
N GLY A 263 -2.92 2.92 -11.13
CA GLY A 263 -2.05 2.57 -10.01
C GLY A 263 -2.78 2.10 -8.74
N GLU A 264 -4.10 1.99 -8.74
CA GLU A 264 -4.89 1.45 -7.61
C GLU A 264 -5.77 0.24 -8.00
N ILE A 265 -6.02 0.01 -9.30
CA ILE A 265 -6.74 -1.18 -9.78
C ILE A 265 -5.87 -2.43 -9.63
N ARG A 266 -6.38 -3.43 -8.92
CA ARG A 266 -5.65 -4.66 -8.54
C ARG A 266 -6.24 -5.92 -9.16
N ASN A 267 -7.51 -5.91 -9.57
CA ASN A 267 -8.11 -7.05 -10.24
C ASN A 267 -7.51 -7.18 -11.65
N PRO A 268 -6.88 -8.32 -12.02
CA PRO A 268 -6.24 -8.49 -13.33
C PRO A 268 -7.19 -8.27 -14.51
N ILE A 269 -8.46 -8.65 -14.36
CA ILE A 269 -9.49 -8.46 -15.39
C ILE A 269 -9.78 -6.96 -15.56
N ARG A 270 -9.94 -6.22 -14.45
CA ARG A 270 -10.22 -4.78 -14.49
C ARG A 270 -9.01 -3.98 -14.96
N LEU A 271 -7.81 -4.38 -14.57
CA LEU A 271 -6.57 -3.78 -15.02
C LEU A 271 -6.42 -3.94 -16.54
N LEU A 272 -6.68 -5.13 -17.09
CA LEU A 272 -6.67 -5.35 -18.54
C LEU A 272 -7.71 -4.48 -19.27
N GLN A 273 -8.91 -4.34 -18.71
CA GLN A 273 -9.95 -3.48 -19.29
C GLN A 273 -9.55 -2.00 -19.24
N LEU A 274 -8.96 -1.54 -18.12
CA LEU A 274 -8.44 -0.19 -17.97
C LEU A 274 -7.31 0.08 -18.97
N SER A 275 -6.38 -0.86 -19.15
CA SER A 275 -5.24 -0.72 -20.07
C SER A 275 -5.68 -0.38 -21.49
N LYS A 276 -6.74 -1.01 -21.99
CA LYS A 276 -7.30 -0.72 -23.33
C LYS A 276 -7.82 0.71 -23.45
N ILE A 277 -8.41 1.24 -22.39
CA ILE A 277 -8.90 2.62 -22.37
C ILE A 277 -7.73 3.60 -22.24
N CYS A 278 -6.74 3.29 -21.41
CA CYS A 278 -5.52 4.07 -21.26
C CYS A 278 -4.76 4.20 -22.59
N GLU A 279 -4.60 3.10 -23.33
CA GLU A 279 -4.00 3.08 -24.67
C GLU A 279 -4.72 4.04 -25.62
N LYS A 280 -6.06 3.99 -25.69
CA LYS A 280 -6.86 4.90 -26.50
C LYS A 280 -6.60 6.39 -26.19
N TYR A 281 -6.36 6.73 -24.92
CA TYR A 281 -6.14 8.11 -24.48
C TYR A 281 -4.66 8.48 -24.35
N ASN A 282 -3.74 7.61 -24.78
CA ASN A 282 -2.29 7.80 -24.63
C ASN A 282 -1.85 8.04 -23.17
N ILE A 283 -2.48 7.33 -22.23
CA ILE A 283 -2.14 7.39 -20.80
C ILE A 283 -1.31 6.14 -20.45
N PRO A 284 -0.10 6.29 -19.86
CA PRO A 284 0.66 5.15 -19.37
C PRO A 284 -0.08 4.41 -18.25
N VAL A 285 -0.18 3.08 -18.35
CA VAL A 285 -0.78 2.25 -17.29
C VAL A 285 0.22 2.11 -16.15
N VAL A 286 -0.23 2.39 -14.93
CA VAL A 286 0.56 2.27 -13.71
C VAL A 286 0.15 1.00 -12.97
N GLN A 287 1.13 0.16 -12.63
CA GLN A 287 0.90 -1.04 -11.84
C GLN A 287 0.63 -0.68 -10.37
N PRO A 288 -0.29 -1.37 -9.69
CA PRO A 288 -0.60 -1.04 -8.30
C PRO A 288 0.57 -1.36 -7.37
N THR A 289 0.84 -0.46 -6.43
CA THR A 289 1.81 -0.72 -5.36
C THR A 289 1.25 -1.72 -4.35
N SER A 290 2.15 -2.38 -3.61
CA SER A 290 1.79 -3.26 -2.51
C SER A 290 0.82 -2.59 -1.54
N ILE A 291 -0.26 -3.29 -1.23
CA ILE A 291 -1.29 -2.80 -0.31
C ILE A 291 -0.75 -2.80 1.13
N THR A 292 -1.07 -1.75 1.89
CA THR A 292 -0.75 -1.62 3.32
C THR A 292 -2.02 -1.67 4.15
N SER A 293 -1.90 -1.88 5.46
CA SER A 293 -3.03 -1.89 6.40
C SER A 293 -3.77 -0.55 6.49
N GLU A 294 -3.17 0.54 6.03
CA GLU A 294 -3.81 1.85 6.00
C GLU A 294 -4.49 2.16 4.66
N ASN A 295 -4.22 1.40 3.61
CA ASN A 295 -4.76 1.69 2.27
C ASN A 295 -6.30 1.49 2.23
N GLY A 296 -7.03 2.46 1.65
CA GLY A 296 -8.50 2.45 1.61
C GLY A 296 -9.13 1.43 0.66
N TRP A 297 -8.33 0.70 -0.13
CA TRP A 297 -8.81 -0.21 -1.17
C TRP A 297 -9.72 -1.32 -0.63
N LEU A 298 -9.40 -1.91 0.52
CA LEU A 298 -10.23 -2.98 1.10
C LEU A 298 -11.64 -2.47 1.43
N SER A 299 -11.80 -1.19 1.78
CA SER A 299 -13.14 -0.65 2.09
C SER A 299 -14.05 -0.70 0.87
N GLY A 300 -13.53 -0.29 -0.28
CA GLY A 300 -14.27 -0.34 -1.54
C GLY A 300 -14.53 -1.76 -2.02
N PHE A 301 -13.51 -2.61 -1.95
CA PHE A 301 -13.64 -4.02 -2.31
C PHE A 301 -14.68 -4.74 -1.43
N PHE A 302 -14.74 -4.37 -0.14
CA PHE A 302 -15.74 -4.88 0.78
C PHE A 302 -17.13 -4.32 0.50
N ASP A 303 -17.24 -3.06 0.07
CA ASP A 303 -18.52 -2.48 -0.38
C ASP A 303 -19.10 -3.21 -1.60
N SER A 304 -18.29 -3.82 -2.47
CA SER A 304 -18.77 -4.70 -3.54
C SER A 304 -18.98 -6.15 -3.08
N GLU A 305 -17.91 -6.81 -2.63
CA GLU A 305 -17.84 -8.27 -2.49
C GLU A 305 -18.03 -8.75 -1.03
N GLY A 306 -18.07 -7.81 -0.09
CA GLY A 306 -18.10 -8.09 1.34
C GLY A 306 -19.46 -8.57 1.84
N SER A 307 -19.43 -9.35 2.91
CA SER A 307 -20.62 -9.74 3.66
C SER A 307 -20.27 -9.90 5.13
N ILE A 308 -21.24 -9.59 5.99
CA ILE A 308 -21.14 -9.78 7.44
C ILE A 308 -22.37 -10.55 7.85
N TYR A 309 -22.21 -11.66 8.55
CA TYR A 309 -23.34 -12.40 9.08
C TYR A 309 -23.03 -12.98 10.46
N LEU A 310 -24.10 -13.24 11.19
CA LEU A 310 -24.07 -13.86 12.52
C LEU A 310 -24.68 -15.26 12.38
N ASN A 311 -23.93 -16.28 12.73
CA ASN A 311 -24.48 -17.63 12.90
C ASN A 311 -25.04 -17.74 14.31
N LEU A 312 -26.35 -17.87 14.45
CA LEU A 312 -27.01 -17.97 15.76
C LEU A 312 -26.72 -19.29 16.47
N LYS A 313 -26.57 -20.40 15.72
CA LYS A 313 -26.27 -21.73 16.29
C LYS A 313 -24.91 -21.76 16.95
N SER A 314 -23.87 -21.31 16.24
CA SER A 314 -22.52 -21.23 16.80
C SER A 314 -22.27 -19.96 17.60
N SER A 315 -23.21 -19.00 17.56
CA SER A 315 -23.04 -17.66 18.09
C SER A 315 -21.70 -17.04 17.69
N GLN A 316 -21.47 -16.97 16.38
CA GLN A 316 -20.22 -16.46 15.82
C GLN A 316 -20.49 -15.48 14.68
N ILE A 317 -19.73 -14.38 14.69
CA ILE A 317 -19.74 -13.40 13.61
C ILE A 317 -18.70 -13.80 12.56
N PHE A 318 -19.09 -13.65 11.30
CA PHE A 318 -18.25 -13.87 10.14
C PHE A 318 -18.20 -12.59 9.32
N ILE A 319 -16.99 -12.15 8.98
CA ILE A 319 -16.73 -11.13 7.95
C ILE A 319 -16.13 -11.86 6.77
N THR A 320 -16.72 -11.72 5.59
CA THR A 320 -16.32 -12.50 4.41
C THR A 320 -16.26 -11.65 3.15
N ALA A 321 -15.46 -12.04 2.17
CA ALA A 321 -15.52 -11.51 0.81
C ALA A 321 -15.31 -12.64 -0.21
N GLY A 322 -16.07 -12.62 -1.30
CA GLY A 322 -16.02 -13.62 -2.36
C GLY A 322 -15.28 -13.13 -3.61
N GLN A 323 -14.65 -14.04 -4.35
CA GLN A 323 -14.14 -13.73 -5.69
C GLN A 323 -13.95 -15.00 -6.53
N LYS A 324 -14.04 -14.91 -7.86
CA LYS A 324 -13.79 -16.06 -8.76
C LYS A 324 -12.35 -16.54 -8.74
N ASN A 325 -11.41 -15.67 -8.41
CA ASN A 325 -9.98 -15.97 -8.31
C ASN A 325 -9.46 -15.58 -6.92
N LYS A 326 -8.60 -16.42 -6.35
CA LYS A 326 -8.01 -16.20 -5.03
C LYS A 326 -7.01 -15.04 -4.94
N TYR A 327 -6.50 -14.51 -6.05
CA TYR A 327 -5.42 -13.50 -6.06
C TYR A 327 -5.69 -12.31 -5.12
N LEU A 328 -6.87 -11.68 -5.21
CA LEU A 328 -7.23 -10.57 -4.33
C LEU A 328 -7.48 -11.02 -2.88
N LEU A 329 -7.99 -12.24 -2.71
CA LEU A 329 -8.27 -12.81 -1.40
C LEU A 329 -6.97 -13.17 -0.65
N ASP A 330 -5.95 -13.67 -1.36
CA ASP A 330 -4.62 -13.94 -0.81
C ASP A 330 -3.99 -12.64 -0.28
N LEU A 331 -4.13 -11.52 -1.00
CA LEU A 331 -3.63 -10.20 -0.56
C LEU A 331 -4.25 -9.76 0.78
N ILE A 332 -5.58 -9.82 0.89
CA ILE A 332 -6.28 -9.40 2.12
C ILE A 332 -6.10 -10.41 3.26
N CYS A 333 -6.00 -11.71 2.95
CA CYS A 333 -5.72 -12.74 3.95
C CYS A 333 -4.34 -12.55 4.58
N ASN A 334 -3.33 -12.21 3.78
CA ASN A 334 -1.98 -11.97 4.29
C ASN A 334 -1.89 -10.71 5.17
N LEU A 335 -2.68 -9.67 4.88
CA LEU A 335 -2.67 -8.43 5.65
C LEU A 335 -3.52 -8.47 6.93
N TYR A 336 -4.73 -9.04 6.83
CA TYR A 336 -5.75 -8.93 7.87
C TYR A 336 -6.04 -10.25 8.58
N GLY A 337 -5.42 -11.35 8.16
CA GLY A 337 -5.64 -12.69 8.68
C GLY A 337 -6.88 -13.35 8.09
N GLY A 338 -7.46 -14.30 8.81
CA GLY A 338 -8.56 -15.14 8.33
C GLY A 338 -8.09 -16.36 7.53
N SER A 339 -9.01 -16.92 6.76
CA SER A 339 -8.75 -18.12 5.95
C SER A 339 -9.55 -18.07 4.65
N ILE A 340 -8.99 -18.67 3.59
CA ILE A 340 -9.62 -18.76 2.28
C ILE A 340 -10.20 -20.16 2.11
N TYR A 341 -11.48 -20.22 1.79
CA TYR A 341 -12.22 -21.44 1.52
C TYR A 341 -12.55 -21.53 0.04
N ILE A 342 -12.51 -22.74 -0.50
CA ILE A 342 -12.90 -23.03 -1.88
C ILE A 342 -14.41 -23.27 -1.90
N GLU A 343 -15.11 -22.57 -2.78
CA GLU A 343 -16.52 -22.82 -3.13
C GLU A 343 -16.59 -23.50 -4.50
N LYS A 344 -17.79 -23.88 -4.96
CA LYS A 344 -17.96 -24.65 -6.21
C LYS A 344 -17.28 -24.01 -7.43
N THR A 345 -17.34 -22.69 -7.55
CA THR A 345 -16.84 -21.93 -8.71
C THR A 345 -16.08 -20.66 -8.32
N SER A 346 -15.79 -20.50 -7.04
CA SER A 346 -15.27 -19.27 -6.43
C SER A 346 -14.43 -19.58 -5.20
N PHE A 347 -13.84 -18.56 -4.65
CA PHE A 347 -13.13 -18.57 -3.39
C PHE A 347 -13.78 -17.57 -2.45
N LYS A 348 -13.71 -17.85 -1.15
CA LYS A 348 -14.26 -17.00 -0.12
C LYS A 348 -13.26 -16.81 1.00
N TRP A 349 -12.86 -15.56 1.21
CA TRP A 349 -12.10 -15.16 2.39
C TRP A 349 -13.07 -15.02 3.57
N VAL A 350 -12.70 -15.57 4.73
CA VAL A 350 -13.52 -15.62 5.93
C VAL A 350 -12.69 -15.27 7.15
N VAL A 351 -13.17 -14.31 7.94
CA VAL A 351 -12.62 -13.92 9.23
C VAL A 351 -13.67 -14.15 10.31
N PHE A 352 -13.31 -14.93 11.32
CA PHE A 352 -14.24 -15.35 12.38
C PHE A 352 -13.65 -15.31 13.79
N ARG A 353 -12.32 -15.13 13.91
CA ARG A 353 -11.65 -15.03 15.22
C ARG A 353 -11.87 -13.64 15.79
N LYS A 354 -12.27 -13.55 17.07
CA LYS A 354 -12.57 -12.26 17.75
C LYS A 354 -11.42 -11.26 17.61
N SER A 355 -10.17 -11.69 17.78
CA SER A 355 -8.99 -10.83 17.66
C SER A 355 -8.77 -10.27 16.24
N GLU A 356 -9.00 -11.07 15.20
CA GLU A 356 -8.90 -10.64 13.80
C GLU A 356 -10.06 -9.73 13.40
N ILE A 357 -11.28 -10.02 13.88
CA ILE A 357 -12.44 -9.14 13.70
C ILE A 357 -12.17 -7.77 14.32
N ILE A 358 -11.64 -7.70 15.56
CA ILE A 358 -11.31 -6.43 16.20
C ILE A 358 -10.29 -5.64 15.38
N LYS A 359 -9.24 -6.29 14.84
CA LYS A 359 -8.27 -5.63 13.94
C LYS A 359 -8.94 -5.06 12.70
N LEU A 360 -9.89 -5.79 12.09
CA LEU A 360 -10.66 -5.28 10.96
C LEU A 360 -11.56 -4.11 11.34
N LEU A 361 -12.14 -4.09 12.54
CA LEU A 361 -12.91 -2.94 13.01
C LEU A 361 -12.03 -1.69 13.11
N GLU A 362 -10.80 -1.80 13.61
CA GLU A 362 -9.85 -0.68 13.63
C GLU A 362 -9.52 -0.19 12.21
N TYR A 363 -9.35 -1.11 11.26
CA TYR A 363 -9.21 -0.75 9.84
C TYR A 363 -10.41 0.06 9.34
N PHE A 364 -11.65 -0.39 9.59
CA PHE A 364 -12.85 0.29 9.12
C PHE A 364 -13.14 1.62 9.84
N LYS A 365 -12.54 1.89 11.00
CA LYS A 365 -12.55 3.23 11.60
C LYS A 365 -11.72 4.22 10.78
N LEU A 366 -10.57 3.78 10.27
CA LEU A 366 -9.69 4.59 9.43
C LEU A 366 -10.16 4.70 7.99
N ASN A 367 -10.77 3.63 7.48
CA ASN A 367 -11.23 3.48 6.10
C ASN A 367 -12.70 3.00 6.08
N PRO A 368 -13.67 3.88 6.38
CA PRO A 368 -15.06 3.48 6.52
C PRO A 368 -15.65 2.96 5.20
N CYS A 369 -16.46 1.92 5.31
CA CYS A 369 -17.35 1.48 4.24
C CYS A 369 -18.38 2.58 3.93
N LYS A 370 -18.80 2.66 2.68
CA LYS A 370 -19.77 3.65 2.19
C LYS A 370 -21.12 3.03 1.82
N SER A 371 -21.19 1.69 1.79
CA SER A 371 -22.41 0.93 1.60
C SER A 371 -23.18 0.74 2.91
N ALA A 372 -24.39 0.18 2.83
CA ALA A 372 -25.18 -0.16 4.02
C ALA A 372 -24.47 -1.19 4.92
N LYS A 373 -23.45 -1.90 4.41
CA LYS A 373 -22.70 -2.93 5.16
C LYS A 373 -22.03 -2.36 6.40
N PHE A 374 -21.72 -1.07 6.38
CA PHE A 374 -21.23 -0.32 7.54
C PHE A 374 -22.13 -0.47 8.77
N ASN A 375 -23.45 -0.57 8.61
CA ASN A 375 -24.38 -0.74 9.72
C ASN A 375 -24.09 -2.02 10.52
N ARG A 376 -23.71 -3.11 9.84
CA ARG A 376 -23.30 -4.35 10.51
C ARG A 376 -21.94 -4.22 11.18
N ILE A 377 -20.97 -3.54 10.55
CA ILE A 377 -19.66 -3.26 11.14
C ILE A 377 -19.82 -2.58 12.51
N TYR A 378 -20.67 -1.56 12.58
CA TYR A 378 -20.91 -0.78 13.80
C TYR A 378 -21.70 -1.54 14.87
N ALA A 379 -22.42 -2.59 14.49
CA ALA A 379 -23.16 -3.43 15.43
C ALA A 379 -22.28 -4.49 16.11
N ILE A 380 -21.11 -4.83 15.55
CA ILE A 380 -20.22 -5.88 16.09
C ILE A 380 -19.75 -5.59 17.52
N PRO A 381 -19.33 -4.36 17.91
CA PRO A 381 -18.96 -4.08 19.30
C PRO A 381 -20.10 -4.36 20.28
N LYS A 382 -21.33 -3.93 19.94
CA LYS A 382 -22.52 -4.16 20.77
C LYS A 382 -22.85 -5.65 20.89
N TYR A 383 -22.64 -6.41 19.82
CA TYR A 383 -22.76 -7.86 19.88
C TYR A 383 -21.81 -8.46 20.92
N TYR A 384 -20.52 -8.10 20.90
CA TYR A 384 -19.56 -8.64 21.85
C TYR A 384 -19.88 -8.23 23.29
N GLU A 385 -20.31 -6.99 23.51
CA GLU A 385 -20.77 -6.52 24.82
C GLU A 385 -21.94 -7.38 25.35
N LEU A 386 -22.97 -7.61 24.54
CA LEU A 386 -24.13 -8.43 24.93
C LEU A 386 -23.77 -9.91 25.13
N ARG A 387 -22.78 -10.41 24.37
CA ARG A 387 -22.24 -11.76 24.54
C ARG A 387 -21.51 -11.91 25.86
N ASP A 388 -20.66 -10.95 26.22
CA ASP A 388 -19.89 -10.93 27.45
C ASP A 388 -20.83 -10.84 28.68
N LEU A 389 -21.96 -10.15 28.55
CA LEU A 389 -23.06 -10.12 29.53
C LEU A 389 -23.95 -11.38 29.55
N LYS A 390 -23.66 -12.40 28.74
CA LYS A 390 -24.48 -13.61 28.58
C LYS A 390 -25.94 -13.34 28.18
N ALA A 391 -26.24 -12.21 27.53
CA ALA A 391 -27.60 -11.82 27.16
C ALA A 391 -28.26 -12.80 26.16
N HIS A 392 -27.44 -13.52 25.38
CA HIS A 392 -27.86 -14.56 24.45
C HIS A 392 -28.36 -15.85 25.12
N LEU A 393 -28.11 -16.03 26.43
CA LEU A 393 -28.61 -17.15 27.25
C LEU A 393 -29.75 -16.73 28.16
N ALA A 394 -30.04 -15.42 28.24
CA ALA A 394 -31.05 -14.90 29.14
C ALA A 394 -32.46 -15.15 28.59
N GLU A 395 -33.42 -15.41 29.49
CA GLU A 395 -34.82 -15.55 29.11
C GLU A 395 -35.35 -14.26 28.48
N GLU A 396 -36.21 -14.37 27.48
CA GLU A 396 -36.74 -13.22 26.71
C GLU A 396 -37.50 -12.20 27.58
N SER A 397 -38.04 -12.60 28.72
CA SER A 397 -38.76 -11.74 29.67
C SER A 397 -37.83 -10.75 30.40
N THR A 398 -36.56 -11.13 30.59
CA THR A 398 -35.55 -10.36 31.33
C THR A 398 -35.08 -9.14 30.54
N ILE A 399 -34.45 -8.18 31.23
CA ILE A 399 -33.84 -7.00 30.60
C ILE A 399 -32.79 -7.42 29.55
N LEU A 400 -31.95 -8.41 29.87
CA LEU A 400 -30.92 -8.91 28.98
C LEU A 400 -31.49 -9.65 27.77
N GLY A 401 -32.49 -10.50 27.95
CA GLY A 401 -33.16 -11.19 26.85
C GLY A 401 -33.87 -10.21 25.90
N LYS A 402 -34.55 -9.19 26.45
CA LYS A 402 -35.14 -8.09 25.66
C LYS A 402 -34.08 -7.30 24.88
N ALA A 403 -32.94 -7.01 25.51
CA ALA A 403 -31.82 -6.32 24.85
C ALA A 403 -31.24 -7.15 23.70
N TRP A 404 -31.06 -8.46 23.90
CA TRP A 404 -30.61 -9.39 22.87
C TRP A 404 -31.59 -9.48 21.70
N LYS A 405 -32.88 -9.67 21.97
CA LYS A 405 -33.95 -9.69 20.96
C LYS A 405 -33.98 -8.40 20.14
N LYS A 406 -33.87 -7.25 20.80
CA LYS A 406 -33.80 -5.93 20.14
C LYS A 406 -32.55 -5.78 19.27
N PHE A 407 -31.41 -6.31 19.71
CA PHE A 407 -30.20 -6.35 18.91
C PHE A 407 -30.40 -7.20 17.64
N LEU A 408 -30.93 -8.43 17.76
CA LEU A 408 -31.17 -9.30 16.60
C LEU A 408 -32.14 -8.68 15.58
N LEU A 409 -33.24 -8.08 16.04
CA LEU A 409 -34.18 -7.37 15.16
C LEU A 409 -33.52 -6.22 14.37
N ARG A 410 -32.54 -5.54 14.98
CA ARG A 410 -31.75 -4.49 14.29
C ARG A 410 -30.71 -5.08 13.35
N TRP A 411 -30.06 -6.17 13.77
CA TRP A 411 -29.07 -6.89 12.96
C TRP A 411 -29.65 -7.43 11.65
N ASP A 412 -30.90 -7.89 11.69
CA ASP A 412 -31.61 -8.38 10.51
C ASP A 412 -32.11 -7.25 9.60
N LYS A 413 -32.47 -6.10 10.18
CA LYS A 413 -32.96 -4.92 9.43
C LYS A 413 -31.86 -3.95 8.98
N TRP A 414 -30.60 -4.37 9.01
CA TRP A 414 -29.41 -3.53 8.73
C TRP A 414 -29.44 -2.81 7.37
N GLU A 415 -30.19 -3.32 6.39
CA GLU A 415 -30.28 -2.77 5.03
C GLU A 415 -31.22 -1.56 4.93
N LYS A 416 -32.07 -1.35 5.93
CA LYS A 416 -33.06 -0.27 5.93
C LYS A 416 -32.48 0.97 6.59
N ILE A 417 -31.86 1.84 5.79
CA ILE A 417 -31.67 3.23 6.19
C ILE A 417 -33.00 3.94 5.89
N LYS A 418 -33.58 4.58 6.92
CA LYS A 418 -34.77 5.43 6.81
C LYS A 418 -34.53 6.59 5.86
#